data_AF-A0A0M3LRF1-F1
#
_entry.id   AF-A0A0M3LRF1-F1
#
_cell.length_a   1.000
_cell.length_b   1.000
_cell.length_c   1.000
_cell.angle_alpha   90.00
_cell.angle_beta   90.00
_cell.angle_gamma   90.00
#
_symmetry.space_group_name_H-M   'P 1'
#
loop_
_entity.id
_entity.type
_entity.pdbx_description
1 polymer ?
#
loop_
_entity_poly.entity_id
_entity_poly.type
_entity_poly.pdbx_seq_one_letter_code
_entity_poly.pdbx_strand_id
1 'polypeptide(L)'
;MGLPKILAINPGSTSTKIAYFEGEKECWRETQRYDVDVLKRFGSIIDQEGFRFEEIKRALQAHGTKLEEIDAFVGRGGLLHPIPAGTYCVNELMLEEMRSCKYGVHASNLGALLAYRLAKGAGDKPCFIVDPVVVDEL
;
A
#
# COMPACT_ATOMS: atom_id res chain seq x y z
N MET A 1 -16.59 21.17 -4.52
CA MET A 1 -15.90 19.89 -4.25
C MET A 1 -14.73 20.18 -3.33
N GLY A 2 -14.48 19.33 -2.34
CA GLY A 2 -13.28 19.44 -1.49
C GLY A 2 -12.01 19.08 -2.26
N LEU A 3 -10.84 19.35 -1.67
CA LEU A 3 -9.58 18.84 -2.20
C LEU A 3 -9.55 17.30 -2.09
N PRO A 4 -8.90 16.60 -3.04
CA PRO A 4 -8.82 15.14 -3.01
C PRO A 4 -8.04 14.67 -1.79
N LYS A 5 -8.57 13.67 -1.08
CA LYS A 5 -7.97 13.06 0.10
C LYS A 5 -7.28 11.76 -0.27
N ILE A 6 -5.96 11.68 -0.13
CA ILE A 6 -5.18 10.54 -0.63
C ILE A 6 -4.36 9.93 0.52
N LEU A 7 -4.37 8.59 0.62
CA LEU A 7 -3.46 7.86 1.50
C LEU A 7 -2.40 7.13 0.66
N ALA A 8 -1.15 7.53 0.81
CA ALA A 8 0.01 6.87 0.22
C ALA A 8 0.59 5.81 1.17
N ILE A 9 0.91 4.63 0.66
CA ILE A 9 1.34 3.45 1.42
C ILE A 9 2.61 2.87 0.80
N ASN A 10 3.70 2.84 1.59
CA ASN A 10 4.99 2.33 1.16
C ASN A 10 5.53 1.29 2.15
N PRO A 11 5.24 0.00 1.92
CA PRO A 11 5.81 -1.09 2.71
C PRO A 11 7.30 -1.28 2.38
N GLY A 12 8.13 -1.25 3.42
CA GLY A 12 9.53 -1.66 3.42
C GLY A 12 9.73 -2.97 4.18
N SER A 13 10.96 -3.49 4.14
CA SER A 13 11.33 -4.78 4.77
C SER A 13 10.90 -4.85 6.24
N THR A 14 11.26 -3.84 7.04
CA THR A 14 11.00 -3.78 8.49
C THR A 14 10.10 -2.62 8.91
N SER A 15 9.42 -1.98 7.95
CA SER A 15 8.57 -0.83 8.23
C SER A 15 7.45 -0.68 7.23
N THR A 16 6.42 0.09 7.57
CA THR A 16 5.50 0.68 6.60
C THR A 16 5.52 2.20 6.79
N LYS A 17 5.77 2.94 5.71
CA LYS A 17 5.58 4.39 5.69
C LYS A 17 4.21 4.70 5.11
N ILE A 18 3.47 5.58 5.75
CA ILE A 18 2.18 6.08 5.26
C ILE A 18 2.14 7.59 5.36
N ALA A 19 1.45 8.23 4.42
CA ALA A 19 1.24 9.67 4.42
C ALA A 19 -0.15 9.99 3.88
N TYR A 20 -0.83 10.93 4.54
CA TYR A 20 -2.14 11.40 4.16
C TYR A 20 -2.06 12.82 3.61
N PHE A 21 -2.72 13.04 2.49
CA PHE A 21 -2.70 14.28 1.73
C PHE A 21 -4.11 14.83 1.54
N GLU A 22 -4.21 16.15 1.54
CA GLU A 22 -5.39 16.88 1.05
C GLU A 22 -4.95 17.81 -0.08
N GLY A 23 -5.25 17.45 -1.32
CA GLY A 23 -4.62 18.06 -2.50
C GLY A 23 -3.11 17.82 -2.47
N GLU A 24 -2.33 18.89 -2.53
CA GLU A 24 -0.86 18.83 -2.50
C GLU A 24 -0.26 18.89 -1.08
N LYS A 25 -1.10 19.12 -0.06
CA LYS A 25 -0.63 19.29 1.31
C LYS A 25 -0.47 17.93 1.98
N GLU A 26 0.75 17.58 2.39
CA GLU A 26 0.99 16.49 3.36
C GLU A 26 0.40 16.91 4.71
N CYS A 27 -0.71 16.30 5.11
CA CYS A 27 -1.37 16.59 6.39
C CYS A 27 -0.68 15.88 7.54
N TRP A 28 -0.27 14.63 7.33
CA TRP A 28 0.59 13.90 8.25
C TRP A 28 1.31 12.75 7.52
N ARG A 29 2.38 12.29 8.15
CA ARG A 29 3.15 11.12 7.73
C ARG A 29 3.61 10.35 8.96
N GLU A 30 3.56 9.03 8.85
CA GLU A 30 3.98 8.12 9.90
C GLU A 30 4.87 7.00 9.33
N THR A 31 5.86 6.60 10.12
CA THR A 31 6.66 5.40 9.82
C THR A 31 6.45 4.38 10.93
N GLN A 32 5.71 3.33 10.61
CA GLN A 32 5.50 2.18 11.49
C GLN A 32 6.70 1.26 11.36
N ARG A 33 7.41 1.02 12.47
CA ARG A 33 8.58 0.14 12.50
C ARG A 33 8.21 -1.14 13.21
N TYR A 34 8.62 -2.25 12.63
CA TYR A 34 8.29 -3.58 13.14
C TYR A 34 9.54 -4.25 13.67
N ASP A 35 9.40 -4.87 14.83
CA ASP A 35 10.41 -5.76 15.36
C ASP A 35 10.60 -6.95 14.40
N VAL A 36 11.85 -7.25 14.06
CA VAL A 36 12.19 -8.38 13.20
C VAL A 36 11.71 -9.70 13.79
N ASP A 37 11.69 -9.85 15.12
CA ASP A 37 11.22 -11.06 15.79
C ASP A 37 9.70 -11.21 15.76
N VAL A 38 8.95 -10.11 15.59
CA VAL A 38 7.53 -10.16 15.24
C VAL A 38 7.37 -10.59 13.78
N LEU A 39 8.14 -10.00 12.86
CA LEU A 39 8.06 -10.31 11.44
C LEU A 39 8.44 -11.76 11.10
N LYS A 40 9.38 -12.35 11.84
CA LYS A 40 9.78 -13.76 11.69
C LYS A 40 8.66 -14.77 12.00
N ARG A 41 7.58 -14.33 12.66
CA ARG A 41 6.42 -15.19 12.97
C ARG A 41 5.55 -15.48 11.74
N PHE A 42 5.72 -14.69 10.67
CA PHE A 42 5.00 -14.86 9.42
C PHE A 42 5.80 -15.77 8.48
N GLY A 43 5.14 -16.77 7.87
CA GLY A 43 5.79 -17.74 6.99
C GLY A 43 6.28 -17.12 5.67
N SER A 44 5.64 -16.05 5.22
CA SER A 44 6.00 -15.29 4.03
C SER A 44 5.77 -13.80 4.21
N ILE A 45 6.23 -13.01 3.24
CA ILE A 45 5.93 -11.56 3.22
C ILE A 45 4.43 -11.30 3.05
N ILE A 46 3.73 -12.15 2.30
CA ILE A 46 2.30 -12.00 2.00
C ILE A 46 1.46 -12.24 3.27
N ASP A 47 1.89 -13.15 4.15
CA ASP A 47 1.23 -13.40 5.42
C ASP A 47 1.25 -12.17 6.36
N GLN A 48 2.12 -11.20 6.11
CA GLN A 48 2.17 -9.94 6.87
C GLN A 48 1.06 -8.95 6.47
N GLU A 49 0.31 -9.18 5.39
CA GLU A 49 -0.71 -8.25 4.88
C GLU A 49 -1.71 -7.86 5.98
N GLY A 50 -2.28 -8.86 6.67
CA GLY A 50 -3.29 -8.61 7.70
C GLY A 50 -2.75 -7.83 8.89
N PHE A 51 -1.52 -8.14 9.32
CA PHE A 51 -0.84 -7.41 10.39
C PHE A 51 -0.63 -5.95 10.01
N ARG A 52 -0.02 -5.69 8.85
CA ARG A 52 0.26 -4.32 8.39
C ARG A 52 -1.02 -3.53 8.11
N PHE A 53 -2.08 -4.18 7.65
CA PHE A 53 -3.40 -3.56 7.47
C PHE A 53 -3.97 -3.01 8.79
N GLU A 54 -3.94 -3.79 9.86
CA GLU A 54 -4.43 -3.32 11.16
C GLU A 54 -3.55 -2.20 11.73
N GLU A 55 -2.22 -2.27 11.54
CA GLU A 55 -1.33 -1.19 11.94
C GLU A 55 -1.67 0.12 11.20
N ILE A 56 -1.89 0.09 9.89
CA ILE A 56 -2.30 1.30 9.13
C ILE A 56 -3.62 1.87 9.68
N LYS A 57 -4.60 1.02 9.99
CA LYS A 57 -5.86 1.47 10.61
C LYS A 57 -5.66 2.12 11.97
N ARG A 58 -4.73 1.62 12.80
CA ARG A 58 -4.38 2.25 14.07
C ARG A 58 -3.79 3.65 13.87
N ALA A 59 -2.93 3.82 12.86
CA ALA A 59 -2.40 5.14 12.54
C ALA A 59 -3.49 6.11 12.07
N LEU A 60 -4.38 5.68 11.18
CA LEU A 60 -5.53 6.48 10.76
C LEU A 60 -6.36 6.95 11.98
N GLN A 61 -6.65 6.04 12.90
CA GLN A 61 -7.35 6.36 14.14
C GLN A 61 -6.59 7.35 15.02
N ALA A 62 -5.27 7.16 15.18
CA ALA A 62 -4.42 8.03 16.01
C ALA A 62 -4.35 9.47 15.47
N HIS A 63 -4.39 9.64 14.15
CA HIS A 63 -4.44 10.95 13.49
C HIS A 63 -5.88 11.47 13.30
N GLY A 64 -6.89 10.78 13.83
CA GLY A 64 -8.30 11.17 13.69
C GLY A 64 -8.81 11.17 12.25
N THR A 65 -8.15 10.44 11.36
CA THR A 65 -8.52 10.33 9.93
C THR A 65 -9.42 9.12 9.74
N LYS A 66 -10.64 9.35 9.26
CA LYS A 66 -11.59 8.26 8.99
C LYS A 66 -11.30 7.62 7.63
N LEU A 67 -11.40 6.30 7.58
CA LEU A 67 -11.09 5.52 6.38
C LEU A 67 -12.02 5.90 5.21
N GLU A 68 -13.31 6.07 5.49
CA GLU A 68 -14.37 6.42 4.54
C GLU A 68 -14.25 7.84 3.96
N GLU A 69 -13.49 8.73 4.62
CA GLU A 69 -13.24 10.08 4.14
C GLU A 69 -12.10 10.15 3.13
N ILE A 70 -11.34 9.07 2.94
CA ILE A 70 -10.25 9.01 1.97
C ILE A 70 -10.85 8.73 0.58
N ASP A 71 -10.46 9.53 -0.41
CA ASP A 71 -10.97 9.45 -1.78
C ASP A 71 -10.19 8.43 -2.61
N ALA A 72 -8.89 8.26 -2.36
CA ALA A 72 -8.06 7.30 -3.08
C ALA A 72 -6.90 6.74 -2.24
N PHE A 73 -6.51 5.52 -2.56
CA PHE A 73 -5.42 4.80 -1.90
C PHE A 73 -4.32 4.47 -2.89
N VAL A 74 -3.07 4.79 -2.55
CA VAL A 74 -1.93 4.57 -3.46
C VAL A 74 -0.87 3.73 -2.77
N GLY A 75 -0.57 2.57 -3.33
CA GLY A 75 0.51 1.70 -2.89
C GLY A 75 1.79 1.91 -3.70
N ARG A 76 2.96 1.70 -3.09
CA ARG A 76 4.20 1.48 -3.85
C ARG A 76 4.04 0.24 -4.72
N GLY A 77 4.43 0.32 -6.00
CA GLY A 77 4.43 -0.85 -6.87
C GLY A 77 5.41 -1.94 -6.41
N GLY A 78 4.95 -3.19 -6.49
CA GLY A 78 5.71 -4.39 -6.15
C GLY A 78 6.55 -4.92 -7.31
N LEU A 79 6.99 -6.18 -7.18
CA LEU A 79 7.65 -6.93 -8.24
C LEU A 79 6.58 -7.59 -9.11
N LEU A 80 6.25 -6.95 -10.23
CA LEU A 80 5.32 -7.45 -11.25
C LEU A 80 6.09 -7.99 -12.45
N HIS A 81 5.36 -8.48 -13.46
CA HIS A 81 5.92 -8.56 -14.80
C HIS A 81 6.40 -7.16 -15.26
N PRO A 82 7.37 -7.08 -16.19
CA PRO A 82 7.81 -5.80 -16.73
C PRO A 82 6.64 -5.00 -17.30
N ILE A 83 6.46 -3.77 -16.82
CA ILE A 83 5.47 -2.81 -17.31
C ILE A 83 6.11 -1.42 -17.39
N PRO A 84 5.62 -0.53 -18.28
CA PRO A 84 6.10 0.85 -18.34
C PRO A 84 6.00 1.59 -16.99
N ALA A 85 6.73 2.69 -16.85
CA ALA A 85 6.52 3.61 -15.74
C ALA A 85 5.11 4.22 -15.81
N GLY A 86 4.50 4.47 -14.65
CA GLY A 86 3.17 5.06 -14.60
C GLY A 86 2.38 4.76 -13.34
N THR A 87 1.14 5.26 -13.35
CA THR A 87 0.14 5.01 -12.32
C THR A 87 -0.89 4.02 -12.86
N TYR A 88 -1.09 2.92 -12.14
CA TYR A 88 -1.95 1.82 -12.57
C TYR A 88 -3.07 1.60 -11.56
N CYS A 89 -4.31 1.50 -12.04
CA CYS A 89 -5.42 1.02 -11.22
C CYS A 89 -5.11 -0.42 -10.77
N VAL A 90 -5.31 -0.70 -9.49
CA VAL A 90 -5.17 -2.07 -8.97
C VAL A 90 -6.34 -2.90 -9.48
N ASN A 91 -6.05 -4.07 -10.07
CA ASN A 91 -7.04 -5.03 -10.54
C ASN A 91 -6.73 -6.44 -10.00
N GLU A 92 -7.65 -7.38 -10.20
CA GLU A 92 -7.50 -8.76 -9.69
C GLU A 92 -6.24 -9.46 -10.21
N LEU A 93 -5.90 -9.30 -11.50
CA LEU A 93 -4.68 -9.88 -12.07
C LEU A 93 -3.42 -9.39 -11.34
N MET A 94 -3.33 -8.08 -11.07
CA MET A 94 -2.23 -7.51 -10.30
C MET A 94 -2.18 -8.07 -8.88
N LEU A 95 -3.33 -8.22 -8.21
CA LEU A 95 -3.38 -8.81 -6.87
C LEU A 95 -2.90 -10.26 -6.88
N GLU A 96 -3.31 -11.07 -7.86
CA GLU A 96 -2.87 -12.45 -8.03
C GLU A 96 -1.35 -12.53 -8.24
N GLU A 97 -0.78 -11.69 -9.12
CA GLU A 97 0.65 -11.67 -9.36
C GLU A 97 1.44 -11.28 -8.10
N MET A 98 0.99 -10.25 -7.37
CA MET A 98 1.63 -9.81 -6.13
C MET A 98 1.59 -10.89 -5.06
N ARG A 99 0.46 -11.61 -4.91
CA ARG A 99 0.30 -12.72 -3.96
C ARG A 99 1.13 -13.93 -4.32
N SER A 100 1.23 -14.23 -5.62
CA SER A 100 2.01 -15.38 -6.10
C SER A 100 3.51 -15.21 -5.90
N CYS A 101 3.99 -13.96 -5.76
CA CYS A 101 5.41 -13.62 -5.75
C CYS A 101 6.18 -14.17 -6.97
N LYS A 102 5.49 -14.44 -8.09
CA LYS A 102 6.09 -15.05 -9.30
C LYS A 102 7.29 -14.28 -9.84
N TYR A 103 7.26 -12.96 -9.73
CA TYR A 103 8.32 -12.06 -10.20
C TYR A 103 9.27 -11.61 -9.07
N GLY A 104 9.14 -12.21 -7.89
CA GLY A 104 10.05 -12.02 -6.76
C GLY A 104 9.32 -11.73 -5.44
N VAL A 105 10.06 -11.90 -4.35
CA VAL A 105 9.56 -11.71 -2.98
C VAL A 105 10.14 -10.42 -2.42
N HIS A 106 9.29 -9.41 -2.22
CA HIS A 106 9.69 -8.16 -1.58
C HIS A 106 8.51 -7.53 -0.82
N ALA A 107 8.81 -6.74 0.21
CA ALA A 107 7.78 -6.07 1.02
C ALA A 107 6.86 -5.16 0.19
N SER A 108 7.38 -4.56 -0.89
CA SER A 108 6.57 -3.73 -1.79
C SER A 108 5.45 -4.50 -2.50
N ASN A 109 5.49 -5.84 -2.57
CA ASN A 109 4.37 -6.63 -3.08
C ASN A 109 3.10 -6.44 -2.24
N LEU A 110 3.24 -6.06 -0.96
CA LEU A 110 2.11 -5.71 -0.09
C LEU A 110 1.47 -4.36 -0.47
N GLY A 111 2.13 -3.50 -1.26
CA GLY A 111 1.65 -2.16 -1.57
C GLY A 111 0.27 -2.17 -2.24
N ALA A 112 0.13 -2.93 -3.33
CA ALA A 112 -1.15 -3.10 -4.02
C ALA A 112 -2.21 -3.78 -3.13
N LEU A 113 -1.82 -4.84 -2.40
CA LEU A 113 -2.72 -5.61 -1.54
C LEU A 113 -3.32 -4.74 -0.42
N LEU A 114 -2.48 -3.94 0.25
CA LEU A 114 -2.89 -3.05 1.33
C LEU A 114 -3.77 -1.91 0.80
N ALA A 115 -3.38 -1.27 -0.31
CA ALA A 115 -4.16 -0.21 -0.94
C ALA A 115 -5.55 -0.70 -1.34
N TYR A 116 -5.64 -1.87 -1.99
CA TYR A 116 -6.89 -2.49 -2.39
C TYR A 116 -7.79 -2.81 -1.18
N ARG A 117 -7.24 -3.45 -0.15
CA ARG A 117 -8.00 -3.84 1.04
C ARG A 117 -8.54 -2.63 1.81
N LEU A 118 -7.75 -1.56 1.94
CA LEU A 118 -8.19 -0.30 2.55
C LEU A 118 -9.30 0.35 1.72
N ALA A 119 -9.13 0.37 0.39
CA ALA A 119 -10.12 0.94 -0.52
C ALA A 119 -11.46 0.21 -0.50
N LYS A 120 -11.44 -1.13 -0.42
CA LYS A 120 -12.63 -1.95 -0.18
C LYS A 120 -13.30 -1.59 1.16
N GLY A 121 -12.51 -1.48 2.23
CA GLY A 121 -13.02 -1.07 3.55
C GLY A 121 -13.58 0.35 3.60
N ALA A 122 -13.20 1.21 2.66
CA ALA A 122 -13.64 2.60 2.53
C ALA A 122 -14.90 2.78 1.65
N GLY A 123 -15.54 1.68 1.24
CA GLY A 123 -16.70 1.72 0.33
C GLY A 123 -16.31 1.72 -1.14
N ASP A 124 -15.43 0.80 -1.54
CA ASP A 124 -15.01 0.58 -2.94
C ASP A 124 -14.38 1.82 -3.60
N LYS A 125 -13.49 2.50 -2.88
CA LYS A 125 -12.78 3.67 -3.39
C LYS A 125 -11.75 3.30 -4.47
N PRO A 126 -11.34 4.25 -5.33
CA PRO A 126 -10.20 4.07 -6.23
C PRO A 126 -8.91 3.68 -5.49
N CYS A 127 -8.16 2.75 -6.06
CA CYS A 127 -6.83 2.41 -5.60
C CYS A 127 -5.84 2.18 -6.74
N PHE A 128 -4.59 2.55 -6.49
CA PHE A 128 -3.55 2.58 -7.49
C PHE A 128 -2.22 2.04 -6.96
N ILE A 129 -1.33 1.66 -7.87
CA ILE A 129 0.10 1.66 -7.62
C ILE A 129 0.80 2.72 -8.45
N VAL A 130 1.95 3.20 -7.95
CA VAL A 130 2.84 4.11 -8.67
C VAL A 130 4.24 3.49 -8.72
N ASP A 131 4.88 3.63 -9.90
CA ASP A 131 6.27 3.29 -10.18
C ASP A 131 6.72 1.94 -9.59
N PRO A 132 6.29 0.82 -10.20
CA PRO A 132 6.73 -0.50 -9.78
C PRO A 132 8.24 -0.62 -9.86
N VAL A 133 8.84 -1.44 -8.99
CA VAL A 133 10.31 -1.57 -8.90
C VAL A 133 10.92 -2.22 -10.15
N VAL A 134 10.07 -2.70 -11.08
CA VAL A 134 10.39 -3.41 -12.31
C VAL A 134 10.24 -2.57 -13.58
N VAL A 135 10.35 -1.23 -13.48
CA VAL A 135 10.35 -0.36 -14.67
C VAL A 135 11.46 -0.82 -15.64
N ASP A 136 11.03 -1.21 -16.84
CA ASP A 136 11.90 -1.59 -17.95
C ASP A 136 11.65 -0.60 -19.10
N GLU A 137 12.66 0.22 -19.40
CA GLU A 137 12.64 1.24 -20.47
C GLU A 137 13.74 1.00 -21.52
N LEU A 138 14.24 -0.25 -21.64
CA LEU A 138 15.31 -0.63 -22.56
C LEU A 138 14.82 -1.01 -23.96
#